data_AF-A0A661PFQ4-F1
#
_entry.id   AF-A0A661PFQ4-F1
#
_cell.length_a   1.000
_cell.length_b   1.000
_cell.length_c   1.000
_cell.angle_alpha   90.00
_cell.angle_beta   90.00
_cell.angle_gamma   90.00
#
_symmetry.space_group_name_H-M   'P 1'
#
loop_
_entity.id
_entity.type
_entity.pdbx_description
1 polymer ?
#
loop_
_entity_poly.entity_id
_entity_poly.type
_entity_poly.pdbx_seq_one_letter_code
_entity_poly.pdbx_strand_id
1 'polypeptide(L)'
;MLPFLKRGLLPARQFRRKTLDRQAMDSREAQETWDEYYERIRQRRTSEIALMQTQMRGAGVTDDTGLLVDFGHFSSEKSDAEALLGQLGENYEMTLRRDDKSGYWIAEGTTRPDACQLTEQELLDWVVFMCDVAHSHGCVFSSFKLEVLQGGQSWSNQGVHTDEA
;
A
#
# COMPACT_ATOMS: atom_id res chain seq x y z
N MET A 1 -74.38 11.05 3.12
CA MET A 1 -73.94 12.41 3.46
C MET A 1 -72.42 12.34 3.70
N LEU A 2 -71.62 12.92 2.81
CA LEU A 2 -70.15 13.06 2.88
C LEU A 2 -69.80 14.37 3.62
N PRO A 3 -68.60 14.54 4.24
CA PRO A 3 -67.37 14.93 3.51
C PRO A 3 -66.08 14.24 4.01
N PHE A 4 -65.19 13.78 3.12
CA PHE A 4 -63.99 14.48 2.61
C PHE A 4 -63.00 15.02 3.68
N LEU A 5 -61.85 14.36 3.80
CA LEU A 5 -60.56 14.99 4.09
C LEU A 5 -59.42 14.17 3.44
N LYS A 6 -58.85 14.76 2.37
CA LYS A 6 -57.56 14.37 1.75
C LYS A 6 -56.42 15.16 2.41
N ARG A 7 -55.20 14.60 2.30
CA ARG A 7 -53.84 15.19 2.45
C ARG A 7 -53.12 14.77 3.75
N GLY A 8 -51.91 14.21 3.73
CA GLY A 8 -51.04 13.84 2.62
C GLY A 8 -49.92 12.93 3.10
N LEU A 9 -49.81 11.74 2.50
CA LEU A 9 -48.57 10.96 2.54
C LEU A 9 -47.63 11.55 1.48
N LEU A 10 -46.58 12.24 1.92
CA LEU A 10 -45.36 12.40 1.11
C LEU A 10 -44.48 11.14 1.26
N PRO A 11 -43.66 10.81 0.24
CA PRO A 11 -43.32 9.43 -0.07
C PRO A 11 -42.01 8.98 0.60
N ALA A 12 -42.06 7.87 1.34
CA ALA A 12 -40.87 7.17 1.85
C ALA A 12 -39.85 6.80 0.75
N ARG A 13 -40.27 6.78 -0.52
CA ARG A 13 -39.41 6.51 -1.69
C ARG A 13 -38.44 7.66 -2.03
N GLN A 14 -38.75 8.92 -1.74
CA GLN A 14 -37.85 10.04 -2.04
C GLN A 14 -36.71 10.17 -1.01
N PHE A 15 -36.98 9.87 0.26
CA PHE A 15 -35.95 9.88 1.31
C PHE A 15 -34.93 8.76 1.11
N ARG A 16 -35.38 7.54 0.83
CA ARG A 16 -34.47 6.39 0.62
C ARG A 16 -33.55 6.58 -0.59
N ARG A 17 -34.04 7.22 -1.66
CA ARG A 17 -33.25 7.50 -2.86
C ARG A 17 -32.20 8.58 -2.62
N LYS A 18 -32.55 9.67 -1.93
CA LYS A 18 -31.58 10.71 -1.52
C LYS A 18 -30.48 10.19 -0.59
N THR A 19 -30.79 9.27 0.32
CA THR A 19 -29.79 8.68 1.22
C THR A 19 -28.85 7.72 0.49
N LEU A 20 -29.35 6.91 -0.45
CA LEU A 20 -28.53 6.03 -1.28
C LEU A 20 -27.64 6.80 -2.25
N ASP A 21 -28.17 7.86 -2.89
CA ASP A 21 -27.41 8.72 -3.79
C ASP A 21 -26.29 9.46 -3.03
N ARG A 22 -26.55 9.89 -1.78
CA ARG A 22 -25.53 10.52 -0.92
C ARG A 22 -24.48 9.51 -0.44
N GLN A 23 -24.87 8.32 0.02
CA GLN A 23 -23.91 7.28 0.39
C GLN A 23 -23.04 6.82 -0.78
N ALA A 24 -23.62 6.70 -1.98
CA ALA A 24 -22.86 6.35 -3.19
C ALA A 24 -21.90 7.47 -3.62
N MET A 25 -22.30 8.74 -3.46
CA MET A 25 -21.43 9.89 -3.71
C MET A 25 -20.30 9.99 -2.69
N ASP A 26 -20.60 9.83 -1.39
CA ASP A 26 -19.61 9.83 -0.30
C ASP A 26 -18.61 8.66 -0.47
N SER A 27 -19.07 7.50 -0.95
CA SER A 27 -18.20 6.34 -1.23
C SER A 27 -17.31 6.57 -2.45
N ARG A 28 -17.78 7.29 -3.46
CA ARG A 28 -17.00 7.62 -4.66
C ARG A 28 -15.93 8.67 -4.37
N GLU A 29 -16.26 9.71 -3.62
CA GLU A 29 -15.29 10.73 -3.18
C GLU A 29 -14.20 10.11 -2.29
N ALA A 30 -14.57 9.18 -1.40
CA ALA A 30 -13.61 8.42 -0.61
C ALA A 30 -12.69 7.54 -1.48
N GLN A 31 -13.24 6.88 -2.51
CA GLN A 31 -12.45 6.09 -3.45
C GLN A 31 -11.51 6.96 -4.28
N GLU A 32 -11.98 8.08 -4.83
CA GLU A 32 -11.15 9.02 -5.59
C GLU A 32 -10.00 9.58 -4.72
N THR A 33 -10.29 9.92 -3.46
CA THR A 33 -9.26 10.35 -2.49
C THR A 33 -8.23 9.25 -2.21
N TRP A 34 -8.68 8.00 -2.11
CA TRP A 34 -7.80 6.85 -1.89
C TRP A 34 -6.91 6.56 -3.11
N ASP A 35 -7.46 6.65 -4.31
CA ASP A 35 -6.73 6.44 -5.57
C ASP A 35 -5.68 7.55 -5.79
N GLU A 36 -6.00 8.81 -5.50
CA GLU A 36 -5.04 9.92 -5.54
C GLU A 36 -3.93 9.77 -4.51
N TYR A 37 -4.29 9.37 -3.27
CA TYR A 37 -3.32 9.06 -2.23
C TYR A 37 -2.39 7.92 -2.67
N TYR A 38 -2.96 6.88 -3.27
CA TYR A 38 -2.23 5.73 -3.80
C TYR A 38 -1.21 6.13 -4.86
N GLU A 39 -1.63 6.87 -5.89
CA GLU A 39 -0.74 7.30 -6.96
C GLU A 39 0.43 8.13 -6.44
N ARG A 40 0.20 9.00 -5.45
CA ARG A 40 1.28 9.76 -4.80
C ARG A 40 2.26 8.84 -4.07
N ILE A 41 1.77 7.85 -3.32
CA ILE A 41 2.66 6.89 -2.63
C ILE A 41 3.44 6.06 -3.66
N ARG A 42 2.80 5.59 -4.72
CA ARG A 42 3.43 4.83 -5.80
C ARG A 42 4.56 5.63 -6.45
N GLN A 43 4.29 6.87 -6.86
CA GLN A 43 5.29 7.78 -7.44
C GLN A 43 6.47 8.06 -6.49
N ARG A 44 6.17 8.22 -5.20
CA ARG A 44 7.20 8.38 -4.17
C ARG A 44 8.07 7.13 -4.06
N ARG A 45 7.48 5.93 -3.95
CA ARG A 45 8.22 4.67 -3.82
C ARG A 45 9.08 4.38 -5.05
N THR A 46 8.58 4.65 -6.25
CA THR A 46 9.34 4.48 -7.49
C THR A 46 10.50 5.48 -7.59
N SER A 47 10.33 6.70 -7.10
CA SER A 47 11.42 7.70 -7.02
C SER A 47 12.48 7.31 -5.99
N GLU A 48 12.07 6.82 -4.82
CA GLU A 48 12.96 6.34 -3.75
C GLU A 48 13.83 5.16 -4.25
N ILE A 49 13.25 4.18 -4.94
CA ILE A 49 14.04 3.05 -5.47
C ILE A 49 14.99 3.48 -6.59
N ALA A 50 14.59 4.41 -7.46
CA ALA A 50 15.48 4.93 -8.50
C ALA A 50 16.72 5.64 -7.92
N LEU A 51 16.54 6.40 -6.84
CA LEU A 51 17.66 6.99 -6.11
C LEU A 51 18.55 5.92 -5.47
N MET A 52 17.96 4.91 -4.82
CA MET A 52 18.72 3.81 -4.22
C MET A 52 19.52 3.03 -5.26
N GLN A 53 18.96 2.76 -6.43
CA GLN A 53 19.68 2.08 -7.52
C GLN A 53 20.93 2.86 -7.93
N THR A 54 20.84 4.20 -7.99
CA THR A 54 22.02 5.04 -8.25
C THR A 54 23.09 4.88 -7.16
N GLN A 55 22.68 4.83 -5.89
CA GLN A 55 23.60 4.63 -4.76
C GLN A 55 24.21 3.22 -4.74
N MET A 56 23.40 2.21 -5.02
CA MET A 56 23.80 0.80 -5.10
C MET A 56 24.82 0.59 -6.22
N ARG A 57 24.56 1.14 -7.41
CA ARG A 57 25.51 1.10 -8.54
C ARG A 57 26.83 1.77 -8.19
N GLY A 58 26.78 2.93 -7.52
CA GLY A 58 27.96 3.63 -7.03
C GLY A 58 28.77 2.83 -6.00
N ALA A 59 28.12 1.91 -5.28
CA ALA A 59 28.75 0.99 -4.34
C ALA A 59 29.21 -0.33 -5.01
N GLY A 60 29.04 -0.49 -6.32
CA GLY A 60 29.46 -1.69 -7.06
C GLY A 60 28.46 -2.84 -7.04
N VAL A 61 27.20 -2.60 -6.64
CA VAL A 61 26.12 -3.58 -6.79
C VAL A 61 25.82 -3.79 -8.28
N THR A 62 25.70 -5.05 -8.67
CA THR A 62 25.36 -5.50 -10.02
C THR A 62 24.15 -6.42 -10.01
N ASP A 63 23.62 -6.77 -11.18
CA ASP A 63 22.49 -7.71 -11.31
C ASP A 63 22.80 -9.11 -10.74
N ASP A 64 24.08 -9.49 -10.66
CA ASP A 64 24.52 -10.76 -10.05
C ASP A 64 24.59 -10.70 -8.51
N THR A 65 24.46 -9.50 -7.92
CA THR A 65 24.57 -9.31 -6.48
C THR A 65 23.31 -9.80 -5.79
N GLY A 66 23.45 -10.79 -4.89
CA GLY A 66 22.34 -11.26 -4.08
C GLY A 66 21.88 -10.20 -3.07
N LEU A 67 20.62 -9.81 -3.15
CA LEU A 67 19.96 -8.86 -2.26
C LEU A 67 18.97 -9.57 -1.34
N LEU A 68 18.99 -9.20 -0.06
CA LEU A 68 17.94 -9.52 0.89
C LEU A 68 17.01 -8.32 0.99
N VAL A 69 15.70 -8.58 0.95
CA VAL A 69 14.68 -7.54 0.99
C VAL A 69 13.83 -7.70 2.23
N ASP A 70 13.81 -6.68 3.08
CA ASP A 70 12.90 -6.56 4.20
C ASP A 70 11.89 -5.45 3.86
N PHE A 71 10.60 -5.69 4.02
CA PHE A 71 9.56 -4.77 3.55
C PHE A 71 8.35 -4.71 4.47
N GLY A 72 7.56 -3.65 4.36
CA GLY A 72 6.47 -3.38 5.29
C GLY A 72 5.30 -2.65 4.67
N HIS A 73 4.11 -3.00 5.15
CA HIS A 73 2.83 -2.41 4.81
C HIS A 73 2.06 -2.05 6.07
N PHE A 74 1.11 -1.12 5.97
CA PHE A 74 0.16 -0.87 7.04
C PHE A 74 -1.29 -0.72 6.56
N SER A 75 -2.24 -1.00 7.45
CA SER A 75 -3.67 -0.70 7.28
C SER A 75 -4.30 -0.29 8.61
N SER A 76 -5.39 0.49 8.55
CA SER A 76 -6.26 0.76 9.70
C SER A 76 -7.11 -0.45 10.08
N GLU A 77 -7.41 -1.34 9.13
CA GLU A 77 -8.27 -2.49 9.33
C GLU A 77 -7.46 -3.78 9.42
N LYS A 78 -7.78 -4.61 10.41
CA LYS A 78 -7.07 -5.89 10.61
C LYS A 78 -7.29 -6.85 9.45
N SER A 79 -8.54 -6.93 8.97
CA SER A 79 -8.95 -7.86 7.91
C SER A 79 -8.19 -7.62 6.62
N ASP A 80 -7.91 -6.36 6.32
CA ASP A 80 -7.20 -5.91 5.13
C ASP A 80 -5.74 -6.35 5.19
N ALA A 81 -5.09 -6.13 6.34
CA ALA A 81 -3.72 -6.58 6.58
C ALA A 81 -3.59 -8.12 6.62
N GLU A 82 -4.58 -8.84 7.14
CA GLU A 82 -4.63 -10.31 7.10
C GLU A 82 -4.80 -10.84 5.66
N ALA A 83 -5.63 -10.19 4.85
CA ALA A 83 -5.82 -10.56 3.45
C ALA A 83 -4.54 -10.34 2.63
N LEU A 84 -3.86 -9.21 2.84
CA LEU A 84 -2.55 -8.92 2.25
C LEU A 84 -1.51 -9.98 2.65
N LEU A 85 -1.47 -10.35 3.94
CA LEU A 85 -0.57 -11.38 4.44
C LEU A 85 -0.85 -12.73 3.77
N GLY A 86 -2.11 -13.08 3.56
CA GLY A 86 -2.50 -14.29 2.82
C GLY A 86 -1.96 -14.30 1.38
N GLN A 87 -2.08 -13.18 0.66
CA GLN A 87 -1.63 -13.06 -0.73
C GLN A 87 -0.10 -13.08 -0.86
N LEU A 88 0.62 -12.34 -0.02
CA LEU A 88 2.08 -12.25 -0.08
C LEU A 88 2.77 -13.44 0.60
N GLY A 89 2.12 -14.05 1.59
CA GLY A 89 2.62 -15.22 2.32
C GLY A 89 2.82 -16.47 1.48
N GLU A 90 2.30 -16.50 0.24
CA GLU A 90 2.61 -17.56 -0.73
C GLU A 90 4.07 -17.54 -1.20
N ASN A 91 4.72 -16.38 -1.14
CA ASN A 91 6.06 -16.16 -1.70
C ASN A 91 7.07 -15.59 -0.69
N TYR A 92 6.60 -15.06 0.44
CA TYR A 92 7.42 -14.38 1.44
C TYR A 92 7.13 -14.90 2.84
N GLU A 93 8.13 -14.87 3.72
CA GLU A 93 7.87 -15.00 5.15
C GLU A 93 7.28 -13.67 5.64
N MET A 94 6.07 -13.74 6.21
CA MET A 94 5.29 -12.57 6.60
C MET A 94 4.93 -12.64 8.09
N THR A 95 4.88 -11.47 8.73
CA THR A 95 4.41 -11.29 10.09
C THR A 95 3.39 -10.16 10.16
N LEU A 96 2.45 -10.25 11.10
CA LEU A 96 1.44 -9.22 11.34
C LEU A 96 1.46 -8.82 12.81
N ARG A 97 1.51 -7.52 13.06
CA ARG A 97 1.44 -6.96 14.42
C ARG A 97 0.60 -5.69 14.44
N ARG A 98 0.06 -5.36 15.60
CA ARG A 98 -0.53 -4.04 15.83
C ARG A 98 0.54 -3.11 16.35
N ASP A 99 0.59 -1.88 15.83
CA ASP A 99 1.41 -0.82 16.42
C ASP A 99 0.59 -0.04 17.44
N ASP A 100 0.96 -0.14 18.72
CA ASP A 100 0.22 0.49 19.82
C ASP A 100 0.26 2.02 19.77
N LYS A 101 1.25 2.62 19.11
CA LYS A 101 1.40 4.07 19.01
C LYS A 101 0.48 4.68 17.96
N SER A 102 0.48 4.13 16.75
CA SER A 102 -0.35 4.63 15.65
C SER A 102 -1.74 4.00 15.60
N GLY A 103 -1.92 2.83 16.22
CA GLY A 103 -3.14 2.04 16.17
C GLY A 103 -3.28 1.18 14.90
N TYR A 104 -2.38 1.33 13.92
CA TYR A 104 -2.39 0.58 12.67
C TYR A 104 -1.97 -0.88 12.83
N TRP A 105 -2.40 -1.70 11.88
CA TRP A 105 -1.88 -3.04 11.65
C TRP A 105 -0.71 -2.96 10.69
N ILE A 106 0.41 -3.56 11.07
CA ILE A 106 1.66 -3.57 10.32
C ILE A 106 1.92 -5.00 9.85
N ALA A 107 2.02 -5.17 8.52
CA ALA A 107 2.44 -6.42 7.90
C ALA A 107 3.87 -6.28 7.40
N GLU A 108 4.79 -7.08 7.94
CA GLU A 108 6.22 -7.06 7.61
C GLU A 108 6.61 -8.35 6.92
N GLY A 109 7.35 -8.25 5.82
CA GLY A 109 7.80 -9.38 5.01
C GLY A 109 9.30 -9.38 4.79
N THR A 110 9.86 -10.55 4.50
CA THR A 110 11.27 -10.71 4.16
C THR A 110 11.49 -11.77 3.10
N THR A 111 12.55 -11.63 2.30
CA THR A 111 13.05 -12.70 1.42
C THR A 111 14.01 -13.65 2.14
N ARG A 112 14.43 -13.32 3.37
CA ARG A 112 15.40 -14.13 4.12
C ARG A 112 14.89 -15.57 4.32
N PRO A 113 15.80 -16.58 4.32
CA PRO A 113 17.25 -16.46 4.15
C PRO A 113 17.72 -16.33 2.69
N ASP A 114 16.79 -16.35 1.73
CA ASP A 114 17.09 -16.45 0.31
C ASP A 114 17.25 -15.07 -0.33
N ALA A 115 18.41 -14.86 -0.97
CA ALA A 115 18.66 -13.62 -1.70
C ALA A 115 17.99 -13.67 -3.08
N CYS A 116 17.41 -12.54 -3.49
CA CYS A 116 16.97 -12.32 -4.86
C CYS A 116 18.09 -11.66 -5.67
N GLN A 117 18.24 -12.07 -6.92
CA GLN A 117 19.02 -11.37 -7.93
C GLN A 117 18.01 -10.64 -8.81
N LEU A 118 17.96 -9.32 -8.69
CA LEU A 118 17.02 -8.49 -9.42
C LEU A 118 17.83 -7.46 -10.20
N THR A 119 17.57 -7.38 -11.50
CA THR A 119 18.00 -6.25 -12.32
C THR A 119 17.35 -4.95 -11.81
N GLU A 120 17.86 -3.81 -12.27
CA GLU A 120 17.27 -2.51 -11.92
C GLU A 120 15.80 -2.40 -12.35
N GLN A 121 15.45 -2.95 -13.52
CA GLN A 121 14.06 -2.93 -13.97
C GLN A 121 13.17 -3.86 -13.12
N GLU A 122 13.63 -5.06 -12.80
CA GLU A 122 12.86 -6.00 -11.97
C GLU A 122 12.66 -5.49 -10.54
N LEU A 123 13.64 -4.78 -9.99
CA LEU A 123 13.54 -4.16 -8.68
C LEU A 123 12.53 -2.99 -8.67
N LEU A 124 12.48 -2.20 -9.76
CA LEU A 124 11.46 -1.16 -9.93
C LEU A 124 10.07 -1.80 -10.09
N ASP A 125 9.94 -2.83 -10.92
CA ASP A 125 8.69 -3.55 -11.15
C ASP A 125 8.19 -4.21 -9.86
N TRP A 126 9.10 -4.73 -9.02
CA TRP A 126 8.77 -5.26 -7.70
C TRP A 126 8.20 -4.17 -6.78
N VAL A 127 8.77 -2.97 -6.75
CA VAL A 127 8.23 -1.84 -5.96
C VAL A 127 6.83 -1.43 -6.45
N VAL A 128 6.62 -1.41 -7.77
CA VAL A 128 5.32 -1.13 -8.38
C VAL A 128 4.30 -2.20 -7.99
N PHE A 129 4.68 -3.47 -8.11
CA PHE A 129 3.84 -4.60 -7.72
C PHE A 129 3.45 -4.53 -6.24
N MET A 130 4.39 -4.23 -5.34
CA MET A 130 4.10 -4.10 -3.91
C MET A 130 3.13 -2.95 -3.60
N CYS A 131 3.21 -1.84 -4.36
CA CYS A 131 2.22 -0.77 -4.29
C CYS A 131 0.84 -1.27 -4.76
N ASP A 132 0.76 -1.89 -5.93
CA ASP A 132 -0.50 -2.34 -6.54
C ASP A 132 -1.22 -3.39 -5.65
N VAL A 133 -0.46 -4.34 -5.10
CA VAL A 133 -0.99 -5.37 -4.19
C VAL A 133 -1.43 -4.77 -2.85
N ALA A 134 -0.67 -3.81 -2.30
CA ALA A 134 -1.12 -3.14 -1.08
C ALA A 134 -2.46 -2.42 -1.31
N HIS A 135 -2.57 -1.69 -2.42
CA HIS A 135 -3.76 -0.92 -2.77
C HIS A 135 -5.00 -1.80 -2.97
N SER A 136 -4.87 -2.95 -3.63
CA SER A 136 -5.99 -3.89 -3.87
C SER A 136 -6.56 -4.48 -2.57
N HIS A 137 -5.79 -4.43 -1.48
CA HIS A 137 -6.17 -4.91 -0.15
C HIS A 137 -6.41 -3.77 0.86
N GLY A 138 -6.55 -2.51 0.45
CA GLY A 138 -6.78 -1.40 1.40
C GLY A 138 -5.58 -1.13 2.33
N CYS A 139 -4.38 -1.49 1.88
CA CYS A 139 -3.12 -1.32 2.60
C CYS A 139 -2.22 -0.29 1.90
N VAL A 140 -1.21 0.20 2.62
CA VAL A 140 -0.18 1.10 2.08
C VAL A 140 1.17 0.42 2.13
N PHE A 141 1.90 0.40 1.00
CA PHE A 141 3.29 -0.01 0.99
C PHE A 141 4.19 1.08 1.58
N SER A 142 4.70 0.84 2.79
CA SER A 142 5.31 1.90 3.60
C SER A 142 6.83 1.87 3.57
N SER A 143 7.43 0.69 3.58
CA SER A 143 8.86 0.58 3.77
C SER A 143 9.48 -0.58 3.02
N PHE A 144 10.71 -0.38 2.59
CA PHE A 144 11.56 -1.45 2.12
C PHE A 144 13.03 -1.14 2.46
N LYS A 145 13.80 -2.20 2.66
CA LYS A 145 15.23 -2.19 2.90
C LYS A 145 15.86 -3.27 2.03
N LEU A 146 16.91 -2.89 1.32
CA LEU A 146 17.74 -3.76 0.50
C LEU A 146 19.07 -3.95 1.22
N GLU A 147 19.53 -5.18 1.35
CA GLU A 147 20.81 -5.51 2.00
C GLU A 147 21.61 -6.48 1.13
N VAL A 148 22.88 -6.17 0.89
CA VAL A 148 23.78 -7.09 0.18
C VAL A 148 24.07 -8.29 1.07
N LEU A 149 23.76 -9.50 0.58
CA LEU A 149 23.97 -10.76 1.31
C LEU A 149 25.43 -10.90 1.78
N GLN A 150 26.39 -10.54 0.92
CA GLN A 150 27.82 -10.59 1.20
C GLN A 150 28.39 -9.19 1.39
N GLY A 151 28.36 -8.68 2.63
CA GLY A 151 28.98 -7.39 2.98
C GLY A 151 28.14 -6.51 3.88
N GLY A 152 26.83 -6.79 4.02
CA GLY A 152 25.95 -6.12 4.98
C GLY A 152 25.67 -4.65 4.68
N GLN A 153 26.12 -4.13 3.55
CA GLN A 153 25.73 -2.80 3.09
C GLN A 153 24.23 -2.80 2.79
N SER A 154 23.52 -1.75 3.23
CA SER A 154 22.07 -1.68 3.08
C SER A 154 21.57 -0.28 2.76
N TRP A 155 20.41 -0.22 2.11
CA TRP A 155 19.68 0.99 1.77
C TRP A 155 18.22 0.83 2.18
N SER A 156 17.59 1.89 2.67
CA SER A 156 16.18 1.85 3.08
C SER A 156 15.47 3.16 2.77
N ASN A 157 14.20 3.07 2.43
CA ASN A 157 13.39 4.24 2.08
C ASN A 157 12.96 5.06 3.31
N GLN A 158 13.16 4.52 4.52
CA GLN A 158 12.87 5.26 5.76
C GLN A 158 13.91 6.37 6.06
N GLY A 159 14.99 6.47 5.26
CA GLY A 159 15.99 7.53 5.34
C GLY A 159 16.19 8.32 4.04
N VAL A 160 15.35 8.09 3.02
CA VAL A 160 15.45 8.79 1.74
C VAL A 160 14.60 10.06 1.79
N HIS A 161 15.27 11.22 1.80
CA HIS A 161 14.63 12.51 1.55
C HIS A 161 14.59 12.75 0.04
N THR A 162 13.43 12.59 -0.57
CA THR A 162 13.16 13.18 -1.88
C THR A 162 12.79 14.64 -1.62
N ASP A 163 13.65 15.57 -1.99
CA ASP A 163 13.29 16.99 -1.99
C ASP A 163 12.13 17.18 -2.98
N GLU A 164 10.92 17.37 -2.45
CA GLU A 164 9.79 17.87 -3.24
C GLU A 164 10.05 19.36 -3.51
N ALA A 165 10.25 19.70 -4.79
CA ALA A 165 10.33 21.08 -5.29
C ALA A 165 8.95 21.63 -5.63
#